data_AF-A0ABD6A2I4-F1
#
_entry.id   AF-A0ABD6A2I4-F1
#
_cell.length_a   1.000
_cell.length_b   1.000
_cell.length_c   1.000
_cell.angle_alpha   90.00
_cell.angle_beta   90.00
_cell.angle_gamma   90.00
#
_symmetry.space_group_name_H-M   'P 1'
#
loop_
_entity.id
_entity.type
_entity.pdbx_description
1 polymer ?
#
loop_
_entity_poly.entity_id
_entity_poly.type
_entity_poly.pdbx_seq_one_letter_code
_entity_poly.pdbx_strand_id
1 'polypeptide(L)' 'MDEAPVGITISNPALPDNPVIYANAAFERITGYPVEEVIGRNCRFLQERIPIRRRSPECAAPSTTGTP' A
#
# COMPACT_ATOMS: atom_id res chain seq x y z
N MET A 1 20.60 -0.15 -0.95
CA MET A 1 19.88 0.11 0.32
C MET A 1 18.43 0.28 -0.07
N ASP A 2 17.94 -0.73 -0.76
CA ASP A 2 16.74 -0.68 -1.57
C ASP A 2 15.84 -1.80 -1.09
N GLU A 3 14.54 -1.56 -1.17
CA GLU A 3 13.50 -2.53 -0.86
C GLU A 3 13.13 -2.62 0.62
N ALA A 4 12.79 -1.49 1.22
CA ALA A 4 11.83 -1.53 2.32
C ALA A 4 10.43 -1.65 1.68
N PRO A 5 9.72 -2.79 1.81
CA PRO A 5 8.33 -2.94 1.35
C PRO A 5 7.42 -2.15 2.30
N VAL A 6 7.53 -0.82 2.28
CA VAL A 6 6.82 0.07 3.21
C VAL A 6 5.66 0.72 2.48
N GLY A 7 4.47 0.51 3.04
CA GLY A 7 3.26 1.21 2.63
C GLY A 7 3.33 2.63 3.17
N ILE A 8 3.16 3.62 2.28
CA ILE A 8 3.13 5.04 2.64
C ILE A 8 1.71 5.53 2.40
N THR A 9 1.14 6.19 3.40
CA THR A 9 -0.18 6.82 3.35
C THR A 9 -0.08 8.23 3.94
N ILE A 10 -0.72 9.21 3.30
CA ILE A 10 -0.78 10.60 3.77
C ILE A 10 -2.25 10.94 3.96
N SER A 11 -2.61 11.43 5.14
CA SER A 11 -3.94 11.91 5.46
C SER A 11 -3.94 13.42 5.69
N ASN A 12 -5.10 14.05 5.49
CA ASN A 12 -5.26 15.49 5.70
C ASN A 12 -6.06 15.78 6.98
N PRO A 13 -5.41 16.22 8.07
CA PRO A 13 -6.10 16.52 9.32
C PRO A 13 -6.94 17.81 9.28
N ALA A 14 -6.78 18.65 8.24
CA ALA A 14 -7.59 19.85 8.06
C ALA A 14 -9.00 19.55 7.54
N LEU A 15 -9.26 18.32 7.09
CA LEU A 15 -10.57 17.88 6.62
C LEU A 15 -11.32 17.11 7.71
N PRO A 16 -12.65 17.18 7.76
CA PRO A 16 -13.46 16.37 8.66
C PRO A 16 -13.12 14.89 8.48
N ASP A 17 -12.91 14.19 9.59
CA ASP A 17 -12.60 12.76 9.64
C ASP A 17 -11.20 12.34 9.11
N ASN A 18 -10.26 13.28 8.96
CA ASN A 18 -8.85 13.03 8.59
C ASN A 18 -8.70 12.01 7.43
N PRO A 19 -9.29 12.30 6.26
CA PRO A 19 -9.28 11.39 5.14
C PRO A 19 -7.88 11.21 4.58
N VAL A 20 -7.60 10.00 4.08
CA VAL A 20 -6.41 9.73 3.29
C VAL A 20 -6.50 10.48 1.96
N ILE A 21 -5.46 11.24 1.64
CA ILE A 21 -5.34 11.96 0.37
C ILE A 21 -4.35 11.31 -0.59
N TYR A 22 -3.52 10.37 -0.09
CA TYR A 22 -2.54 9.66 -0.89
C TYR A 22 -2.18 8.32 -0.27
N ALA A 23 -2.00 7.29 -1.11
CA ALA A 23 -1.35 6.04 -0.75
C ALA A 23 -0.48 5.55 -1.92
N ASN A 24 0.65 4.90 -1.61
CA ASN A 24 1.54 4.34 -2.64
C ASN A 24 1.09 2.94 -3.09
N ALA A 25 1.57 2.48 -4.25
CA ALA A 25 1.27 1.12 -4.73
C ALA A 25 1.79 0.01 -3.78
N ALA A 26 2.80 0.29 -2.94
CA ALA A 26 3.26 -0.67 -1.95
C ALA A 26 2.22 -0.90 -0.84
N PHE A 27 1.50 0.15 -0.44
CA PHE A 27 0.41 0.06 0.52
C PHE A 27 -0.67 -0.92 0.05
N GLU A 28 -1.07 -0.86 -1.22
CA GLU A 28 -2.05 -1.79 -1.79
C GLU A 28 -1.51 -3.23 -1.78
N ARG A 29 -0.24 -3.44 -2.11
CA ARG A 29 0.39 -4.77 -2.05
C ARG A 29 0.47 -5.34 -0.62
N ILE A 30 0.70 -4.50 0.38
CA ILE A 30 0.90 -4.92 1.78
C ILE A 30 -0.43 -5.13 2.49
N THR A 31 -1.37 -4.21 2.30
CA THR A 31 -2.64 -4.21 3.01
C THR A 31 -3.74 -4.97 2.27
N GLY A 32 -3.60 -5.12 0.95
CA GLY A 32 -4.61 -5.70 0.07
C GLY A 32 -5.78 -4.78 -0.24
N TYR A 33 -5.75 -3.52 0.22
CA TYR A 33 -6.77 -2.52 -0.11
C TYR A 33 -6.35 -1.71 -1.34
N PRO A 34 -7.21 -1.61 -2.36
CA PRO A 34 -6.93 -0.76 -3.51
C PRO A 34 -6.84 0.70 -3.08
N VAL A 35 -5.86 1.43 -3.61
CA VAL A 35 -5.64 2.86 -3.24
C VAL A 35 -6.92 3.68 -3.41
N GLU A 36 -7.67 3.41 -4.48
CA GLU A 36 -8.94 4.07 -4.83
C GLU A 36 -10.01 3.98 -3.74
N GLU A 37 -10.06 2.84 -3.04
CA GLU A 37 -11.01 2.63 -1.94
C GLU A 37 -10.53 3.29 -0.64
N VAL A 38 -9.22 3.57 -0.54
CA VAL A 38 -8.61 4.18 0.65
C VAL A 38 -8.63 5.70 0.60
N ILE A 39 -8.45 6.29 -0.59
CA ILE A 39 -8.55 7.74 -0.77
C ILE A 39 -9.92 8.23 -0.30
N GLY A 40 -9.95 9.28 0.52
CA GLY A 40 -11.17 9.86 1.07
C GLY A 40 -11.70 9.20 2.34
N ARG A 41 -11.09 8.11 2.82
CA ARG A 41 -11.50 7.43 4.08
C ARG A 41 -10.53 7.73 5.22
N ASN A 42 -11.03 7.65 6.45
CA ASN A 42 -10.22 7.79 7.66
C ASN A 42 -9.27 6.58 7.83
N CYS A 43 -7.96 6.81 7.96
CA CYS A 43 -6.94 5.77 8.13
C CYS A 43 -7.18 4.76 9.27
N ARG A 44 -8.09 5.02 10.23
CA ARG A 44 -8.38 4.11 11.35
C ARG A 44 -8.88 2.74 10.90
N PHE A 45 -9.47 2.61 9.71
CA PHE A 45 -9.96 1.31 9.22
C PHE A 45 -8.82 0.27 9.14
N LEU A 46 -7.57 0.71 8.99
CA LEU A 46 -6.39 -0.14 9.00
C LEU A 46 -6.10 -0.76 10.38
N GLN A 47 -6.60 -0.16 11.46
CA GLN A 47 -6.43 -0.67 12.82
C GLN A 47 -7.38 -1.84 13.10
N GLU A 48 -8.49 -1.95 12.36
CA GLU A 48 -9.56 -2.90 12.66
C GLU A 48 -9.22 -4.33 12.20
N ARG A 49 -8.46 -4.49 11.10
CA ARG A 49 -7.88 -5.76 10.67
C ARG A 49 -7.01 -5.54 9.44
N ILE A 50 -5.69 -5.70 9.58
CA ILE A 50 -4.85 -5.99 8.42
C ILE A 50 -4.88 -7.51 8.28
N PRO A 51 -5.65 -8.09 7.33
CA PRO A 51 -5.49 -9.49 7.01
C PRO A 51 -4.10 -9.63 6.41
N ILE A 52 -3.13 -10.07 7.21
CA ILE A 52 -1.79 -10.43 6.74
C ILE A 52 -1.94 -11.59 5.75
N ARG A 53 -2.14 -11.25 4.47
CA ARG A 53 -2.20 -12.22 3.40
C ARG A 53 -0.77 -12.72 3.22
N ARG A 54 -0.42 -13.80 3.92
CA ARG A 54 0.85 -14.49 3.69
C ARG A 54 0.88 -14.92 2.23
N ARG A 55 1.67 -14.24 1.41
CA ARG A 55 2.24 -14.78 0.16
C ARG A 55 3.72 -14.50 0.24
N SER A 56 4.50 -15.57 0.45
CA SER A 56 5.24 -16.31 -0.58
C SER A 56 6.34 -15.47 -1.24
N PRO A 57 7.58 -15.96 -1.38
CA PRO A 57 8.77 -15.18 -1.74
C PRO A 57 8.83 -14.75 -3.22
N GLU A 58 7.72 -14.79 -3.95
CA GLU A 58 7.71 -14.77 -5.41
C GLU A 58 7.21 -13.43 -5.96
N CYS A 59 7.66 -12.32 -5.37
CA CYS A 59 7.77 -11.09 -6.14
C CYS A 59 9.16 -11.08 -6.79
N ALA A 60 9.45 -12.13 -7.57
CA ALA A 60 10.61 -12.15 -8.43
C ALA A 60 10.44 -11.00 -9.42
N ALA A 61 11.39 -10.07 -9.39
CA ALA A 61 11.59 -9.09 -10.43
C ALA A 61 11.47 -9.75 -11.81
N PRO A 62 11.00 -9.05 -12.85
CA PRO A 62 11.25 -9.49 -14.21
C PRO A 62 12.75 -9.32 -14.50
N SER A 63 13.56 -10.28 -14.05
CA SER A 63 14.91 -10.46 -14.52
C SER A 63 14.85 -11.15 -15.89
N THR A 64 15.34 -10.42 -16.88
CA THR A 64 16.00 -10.93 -18.09
C THR A 64 15.08 -11.27 -19.26
N THR A 65 15.21 -10.50 -20.34
CA THR A 65 15.74 -11.03 -21.60
C THR A 65 16.45 -9.89 -22.32
N GLY A 66 17.77 -9.86 -22.22
CA GLY A 66 18.58 -9.29 -23.28
C GLY A 66 18.61 -10.22 -24.48
N THR A 67 19.13 -9.67 -25.59
CA THR A 67 19.64 -10.32 -26.82
C THR A 67 18.68 -10.23 -28.02
N PRO A 68 19.19 -9.98 -29.24
CA PRO A 68 20.58 -9.72 -29.65
C PRO A 68 20.93 -8.25 -29.85
#